data_AF-A0A7X6TS35-F1
#
_entry.id   AF-A0A7X6TS35-F1
#
_cell.length_a   1.000
_cell.length_b   1.000
_cell.length_c   1.000
_cell.angle_alpha   90.00
_cell.angle_beta   90.00
_cell.angle_gamma   90.00
#
_symmetry.space_group_name_H-M   'P 1'
#
loop_
_entity.id
_entity.type
_entity.pdbx_description
1 polymer ?
#
loop_
_entity_poly.entity_id
_entity_poly.type
_entity_poly.pdbx_seq_one_letter_code
_entity_poly.pdbx_strand_id
1 'polypeptide(L)'
;ILMFIMMFYPIKYIANIIKIPKSRLYPPIILLCIVGAFSARSGNIVDVVTLMVFGLVGYLFTKMKIPVTTFLIGFILGRDLEKYFIDSLKGSGGSLSVFFSRPIGNFIWVLIIVSLIYALYDNRKFSRVNNREYKG
;
A
#
# COMPACT_ATOMS: atom_id res chain seq x y z
N ILE A 1 -9.32 16.22 22.76
CA ILE A 1 -10.70 16.60 22.36
C ILE A 1 -10.76 17.17 20.94
N LEU A 2 -9.93 18.17 20.59
CA LEU A 2 -10.02 18.91 19.32
C LEU A 2 -9.70 18.04 18.08
N MET A 3 -8.67 17.18 18.15
CA MET A 3 -8.35 16.22 17.07
C MET A 3 -9.45 15.17 16.85
N PHE A 4 -10.13 14.76 17.92
CA PHE A 4 -11.20 13.75 17.84
C PHE A 4 -12.42 14.31 17.08
N ILE A 5 -12.77 15.57 17.35
CA ILE A 5 -13.83 16.31 16.64
C ILE A 5 -13.46 16.50 15.17
N MET A 6 -12.22 16.92 14.88
CA MET A 6 -11.75 17.14 13.52
C MET A 6 -11.73 15.87 12.67
N MET A 7 -11.63 14.69 13.27
CA MET A 7 -11.61 13.42 12.53
C MET A 7 -13.02 12.88 12.29
N PHE A 8 -13.94 13.04 13.25
CA PHE A 8 -15.30 12.49 13.17
C PHE A 8 -16.20 13.30 12.22
N TYR A 9 -16.06 14.62 12.18
CA TYR A 9 -16.89 15.51 11.37
C TYR A 9 -16.73 15.30 9.85
N PRO A 10 -15.51 15.30 9.27
CA PRO A 10 -15.31 15.16 7.83
C PRO A 10 -15.56 13.74 7.32
N ILE A 11 -15.45 12.72 8.17
CA ILE A 11 -15.61 11.32 7.76
C ILE A 11 -16.99 11.06 7.16
N LYS A 12 -18.03 11.72 7.70
CA LYS A 12 -19.41 11.61 7.22
C LYS A 12 -19.58 12.26 5.85
N TYR A 13 -18.91 13.39 5.60
CA TYR A 13 -18.93 14.09 4.32
C TYR A 13 -18.14 13.33 3.24
N ILE A 14 -16.93 12.85 3.56
CA ILE A 14 -16.10 12.06 2.66
C ILE A 14 -16.77 10.72 2.31
N ALA A 15 -17.41 10.04 3.26
CA ALA A 15 -18.14 8.81 2.97
C ALA A 15 -19.26 8.99 1.92
N ASN A 16 -19.86 10.19 1.84
CA ASN A 16 -20.88 10.48 0.84
C ASN A 16 -20.28 10.71 -0.56
N ILE A 17 -19.02 11.16 -0.67
CA ILE A 17 -18.34 11.35 -1.97
C ILE A 17 -18.06 10.01 -2.68
N ILE A 18 -17.84 8.95 -1.90
CA ILE A 18 -17.55 7.59 -2.40
C ILE A 18 -18.82 6.93 -2.97
N LYS A 19 -20.01 7.39 -2.57
CA LYS A 19 -21.30 6.86 -3.07
C LYS A 19 -21.64 7.33 -4.49
N ILE A 20 -20.89 8.29 -5.03
CA ILE A 20 -21.10 8.79 -6.39
C ILE A 20 -20.78 7.66 -7.39
N PRO A 21 -21.63 7.42 -8.41
CA PRO A 21 -21.41 6.36 -9.38
C PRO A 21 -20.06 6.53 -10.07
N LYS A 22 -19.30 5.41 -10.15
CA LYS A 22 -17.91 5.38 -10.63
C LYS A 22 -17.71 6.08 -11.98
N SER A 23 -18.69 5.98 -12.88
CA SER A 23 -18.68 6.63 -14.20
C SER A 23 -18.47 8.15 -14.14
N ARG A 24 -19.02 8.84 -13.13
CA ARG A 24 -18.80 10.28 -12.94
C ARG A 24 -17.55 10.61 -12.14
N LEU A 25 -17.00 9.65 -11.41
CA LEU A 25 -15.86 9.86 -10.52
C LEU A 25 -14.53 9.81 -11.28
N TYR A 26 -14.40 8.93 -12.27
CA TYR A 26 -13.17 8.79 -13.07
C TYR A 26 -12.69 10.09 -13.76
N PRO A 27 -13.53 10.85 -14.50
CA PRO A 27 -13.06 12.06 -15.20
C PRO A 27 -12.41 13.12 -14.30
N PRO A 28 -13.00 13.55 -13.17
CA PRO A 28 -12.33 14.51 -12.27
C PRO A 28 -11.08 13.92 -11.61
N ILE A 29 -11.04 12.62 -11.31
CA ILE A 29 -9.83 11.97 -10.79
C ILE A 29 -8.69 12.07 -11.80
N ILE A 30 -8.95 11.73 -13.07
CA ILE A 30 -7.93 11.75 -14.13
C ILE A 30 -7.42 13.19 -14.36
N LEU A 31 -8.32 14.17 -14.40
CA LEU A 31 -7.94 15.59 -14.49
C LEU A 31 -7.04 16.02 -13.33
N LEU A 32 -7.43 15.69 -12.10
CA LEU A 32 -6.65 16.04 -10.91
C LEU A 32 -5.28 15.36 -10.89
N CYS A 33 -5.20 14.10 -11.35
CA CYS A 33 -3.94 13.39 -11.53
C CYS A 33 -3.01 14.06 -12.55
N ILE A 34 -3.54 14.49 -13.71
CA ILE A 34 -2.75 15.20 -14.74
C ILE A 34 -2.23 16.54 -14.19
N VAL A 35 -3.09 17.33 -13.54
CA VAL A 35 -2.71 18.61 -12.90
C VAL A 35 -1.68 18.38 -11.79
N GLY A 36 -1.87 17.35 -10.96
CA GLY A 36 -0.94 16.99 -9.90
C GLY A 36 0.44 16.59 -10.42
N ALA A 37 0.50 15.76 -11.48
CA ALA A 37 1.77 15.39 -12.11
C ALA A 37 2.47 16.59 -12.76
N PHE A 38 1.70 17.49 -13.39
CA PHE A 38 2.25 18.72 -13.94
C PHE A 38 2.83 19.66 -12.86
N SER A 39 2.17 19.73 -11.70
CA SER A 39 2.60 20.57 -10.57
C SER A 39 3.80 20.01 -9.80
N ALA A 40 4.06 18.70 -9.87
CA ALA A 40 5.07 18.05 -9.04
C ALA A 40 6.51 18.48 -9.36
N ARG A 41 6.79 18.82 -10.61
CA ARG A 41 8.15 19.18 -11.08
C ARG A 41 8.14 20.44 -11.95
N SER A 42 7.51 21.50 -11.46
CA SER A 42 7.55 22.84 -12.06
C SER A 42 7.24 22.86 -13.57
N GLY A 43 6.18 22.17 -14.00
CA GLY A 43 5.69 22.22 -15.38
C GLY A 43 6.44 21.35 -16.40
N ASN A 44 7.24 20.37 -15.95
CA ASN A 44 7.89 19.44 -16.88
C ASN A 44 6.88 18.43 -17.47
N ILE A 45 6.81 18.36 -18.81
CA ILE A 45 5.86 17.50 -19.54
C ILE A 45 6.17 16.00 -19.36
N VAL A 46 7.42 15.68 -19.02
CA VAL A 46 7.90 14.29 -18.83
C VAL A 46 7.09 13.54 -17.75
N ASP A 47 6.66 14.22 -16.69
CA ASP A 47 5.90 13.60 -15.60
C ASP A 47 4.46 13.28 -16.04
N VAL A 48 3.87 14.11 -16.89
CA VAL A 48 2.54 13.88 -17.47
C VAL A 48 2.58 12.70 -18.45
N VAL A 49 3.62 12.62 -19.28
CA VAL A 49 3.83 11.47 -20.19
C VAL A 49 4.03 10.18 -19.39
N THR A 50 4.87 10.22 -18.35
CA THR A 50 5.10 9.07 -17.47
C THR A 50 3.81 8.64 -16.77
N LEU A 51 3.02 9.60 -16.28
CA LEU A 51 1.70 9.33 -15.69
C LEU A 51 0.77 8.65 -16.70
N MET A 52 0.73 9.12 -17.94
CA MET A 52 -0.13 8.55 -18.99
C MET A 52 0.29 7.12 -19.34
N VAL A 53 1.61 6.87 -19.44
CA VAL A 53 2.16 5.53 -19.66
C VAL A 53 1.83 4.60 -18.48
N PHE A 54 2.10 5.02 -17.24
CA PHE A 54 1.80 4.20 -16.05
C PHE A 54 0.29 3.99 -15.84
N GLY A 55 -0.53 4.98 -16.16
CA GLY A 55 -1.99 4.86 -16.14
C GLY A 55 -2.48 3.81 -17.14
N LEU A 56 -1.91 3.79 -18.34
CA LEU A 56 -2.22 2.78 -19.36
C LEU A 56 -1.75 1.37 -18.94
N VAL A 57 -0.55 1.26 -18.35
CA VAL A 57 -0.04 -0.01 -17.79
C VAL A 57 -0.96 -0.50 -16.67
N GLY A 58 -1.41 0.37 -15.77
CA GLY A 58 -2.37 0.02 -14.71
C GLY A 58 -3.72 -0.45 -15.25
N TYR A 59 -4.20 0.15 -16.35
CA TYR A 59 -5.40 -0.32 -17.05
C TYR A 59 -5.18 -1.72 -17.65
N LEU A 60 -4.00 -1.98 -18.23
CA LEU A 60 -3.66 -3.31 -18.75
C LEU A 60 -3.58 -4.37 -17.64
N PHE A 61 -3.05 -4.02 -16.46
CA PHE A 61 -3.01 -4.92 -15.30
C PHE A 61 -4.41 -5.25 -14.78
N THR A 62 -5.35 -4.30 -14.85
CA THR A 62 -6.76 -4.55 -14.57
C THR A 62 -7.34 -5.61 -15.54
N LYS A 63 -6.98 -5.55 -16.82
CA LYS A 63 -7.39 -6.56 -17.81
C LYS A 63 -6.76 -7.94 -17.52
N MET A 64 -5.53 -7.97 -17.03
CA MET A 64 -4.81 -9.20 -16.63
C MET A 64 -5.29 -9.76 -15.28
N LYS A 65 -6.25 -9.12 -14.59
CA LYS A 65 -6.70 -9.45 -13.23
C LYS A 65 -5.57 -9.45 -12.18
N ILE A 66 -4.48 -8.74 -12.44
CA ILE A 66 -3.37 -8.60 -11.49
C ILE A 66 -3.73 -7.47 -10.52
N PRO A 67 -3.64 -7.67 -9.20
CA PRO A 67 -3.94 -6.63 -8.22
C PRO A 67 -2.87 -5.53 -8.27
N VAL A 68 -3.18 -4.42 -8.94
CA VAL A 68 -2.30 -3.23 -9.04
C VAL A 68 -1.94 -2.70 -7.66
N THR A 69 -2.86 -2.81 -6.70
CA THR A 69 -2.67 -2.37 -5.31
C THR A 69 -1.50 -3.08 -4.63
N THR A 70 -1.34 -4.39 -4.80
CA THR A 70 -0.26 -5.15 -4.17
C THR A 70 1.10 -4.75 -4.73
N PHE A 71 1.18 -4.55 -6.05
CA PHE A 71 2.39 -4.06 -6.70
C PHE A 71 2.77 -2.66 -6.19
N LEU A 72 1.78 -1.75 -6.07
CA LEU A 72 2.00 -0.40 -5.55
C LEU A 72 2.54 -0.41 -4.12
N ILE A 73 1.93 -1.20 -3.22
CA ILE A 73 2.38 -1.31 -1.82
C ILE A 73 3.80 -1.85 -1.77
N GLY A 74 4.12 -2.90 -2.53
CA GLY A 74 5.48 -3.45 -2.60
C GLY A 74 6.51 -2.47 -3.16
N PHE A 75 6.16 -1.71 -4.19
CA PHE A 75 7.06 -0.71 -4.78
C PHE A 75 7.38 0.45 -3.83
N ILE A 76 6.37 0.94 -3.12
CA ILE A 76 6.57 2.03 -2.16
C ILE A 76 7.33 1.55 -0.93
N LEU A 77 6.92 0.41 -0.33
CA LEU A 77 7.60 -0.15 0.84
C LEU A 77 9.02 -0.59 0.50
N GLY A 78 9.28 -1.09 -0.71
CA GLY A 78 10.60 -1.58 -1.10
C GLY A 78 11.68 -0.51 -0.99
N ARG A 79 11.40 0.71 -1.47
CA ARG A 79 12.34 1.84 -1.37
C ARG A 79 12.61 2.23 0.08
N ASP A 80 11.57 2.30 0.89
CA ASP A 80 11.70 2.63 2.30
C ASP A 80 12.43 1.51 3.07
N LEU A 81 12.12 0.25 2.78
CA LEU A 81 12.77 -0.92 3.36
C LEU A 81 14.27 -0.95 3.05
N GLU A 82 14.66 -0.71 1.80
CA GLU A 82 16.07 -0.62 1.41
C GLU A 82 16.78 0.50 2.16
N LYS A 83 16.16 1.69 2.25
CA LYS A 83 16.71 2.81 3.00
C LYS A 83 16.90 2.46 4.48
N TYR A 84 15.87 1.92 5.14
CA TYR A 84 15.97 1.54 6.56
C TYR A 84 16.96 0.41 6.79
N PHE A 85 17.11 -0.53 5.85
CA PHE A 85 18.09 -1.59 5.92
C PHE A 85 19.52 -1.04 5.86
N ILE A 86 19.79 -0.15 4.91
CA ILE A 86 21.09 0.52 4.77
C ILE A 86 21.39 1.40 5.98
N ASP A 87 20.43 2.20 6.44
CA ASP A 87 20.59 3.07 7.61
C ASP A 87 20.86 2.26 8.88
N SER A 88 20.20 1.12 9.05
CA SER A 88 20.43 0.20 10.18
C SER A 88 21.83 -0.44 10.13
N LEU A 89 22.30 -0.83 8.94
CA LEU A 89 23.63 -1.40 8.75
C LEU A 89 24.74 -0.36 8.98
N LYS A 90 24.57 0.86 8.47
CA LYS A 90 25.50 1.97 8.70
C LYS A 90 25.55 2.37 10.17
N GLY A 91 24.39 2.46 10.83
CA GLY A 91 24.29 2.76 12.27
C GLY A 91 24.93 1.71 13.19
N SER A 92 25.13 0.49 12.68
CA SER A 92 25.77 -0.61 13.41
C SER A 92 27.28 -0.78 13.12
N GLY A 93 27.87 0.00 12.21
CA GLY A 93 29.25 -0.23 11.77
C GLY A 93 29.44 -1.50 10.92
N GLY A 94 28.41 -1.94 10.20
CA GLY A 94 28.50 -3.06 9.25
C GLY A 94 28.26 -4.46 9.82
N SER A 95 27.92 -4.59 11.11
CA SER A 95 27.57 -5.89 11.71
C SER A 95 26.07 -6.18 11.59
N LEU A 96 25.70 -7.33 11.02
CA LEU A 96 24.31 -7.85 10.99
C LEU A 96 23.78 -8.20 12.40
N SER A 97 24.63 -8.14 13.41
CA SER A 97 24.30 -8.46 14.81
C SER A 97 23.27 -7.50 15.42
N VAL A 98 23.09 -6.29 14.86
CA VAL A 98 22.14 -5.30 15.41
C VAL A 98 20.68 -5.68 15.22
N PHE A 99 20.34 -6.52 14.22
CA PHE A 99 18.98 -7.06 14.08
C PHE A 99 18.59 -7.99 15.24
N PHE A 100 19.57 -8.64 15.88
CA PHE A 100 19.37 -9.54 17.03
C PHE A 100 19.74 -8.90 18.37
N SER A 101 20.60 -7.88 18.37
CA SER A 101 21.05 -7.20 19.61
C SER A 101 19.99 -6.26 20.17
N ARG A 102 19.07 -5.75 19.33
CA ARG A 102 17.97 -4.89 19.80
C ARG A 102 16.83 -5.74 20.40
N PRO A 103 16.48 -5.56 21.69
CA PRO A 103 15.43 -6.35 22.35
C PRO A 103 14.06 -6.18 21.68
N ILE A 104 13.78 -5.01 21.12
CA ILE A 104 12.54 -4.75 20.37
C ILE A 104 12.49 -5.57 19.06
N GLY A 105 13.63 -5.69 18.35
CA GLY A 105 13.71 -6.40 17.09
C GLY A 105 13.45 -7.89 17.28
N ASN A 106 14.08 -8.48 18.29
CA ASN A 106 13.88 -9.89 18.63
C ASN A 106 12.42 -10.20 19.03
N PHE A 107 11.77 -9.29 19.78
CA PHE A 107 10.35 -9.45 20.12
C PHE A 107 9.44 -9.47 18.88
N ILE A 108 9.70 -8.58 17.91
CA ILE A 108 8.96 -8.55 16.63
C ILE A 108 9.23 -9.82 15.81
N TRP A 109 10.47 -10.31 15.74
CA TRP A 109 10.80 -11.56 15.07
C TRP A 109 10.06 -12.76 15.68
N VAL A 110 10.02 -12.85 17.01
CA VAL A 110 9.25 -13.89 17.72
C VAL A 110 7.76 -13.77 17.38
N LEU A 111 7.19 -12.57 17.38
CA LEU A 111 5.79 -12.35 17.02
C LEU A 111 5.48 -12.79 15.59
N ILE A 112 6.37 -12.49 14.63
CA ILE A 112 6.24 -12.90 13.23
C ILE A 112 6.24 -14.42 13.12
N ILE A 113 7.17 -15.10 13.80
CA ILE A 113 7.27 -16.57 13.80
C ILE A 113 6.01 -17.19 14.40
N VAL A 114 5.52 -16.68 15.54
CA VAL A 114 4.29 -17.15 16.19
C VAL A 114 3.08 -16.95 15.26
N SER A 115 2.98 -15.78 14.61
CA SER A 115 1.91 -15.48 13.65
C SER A 115 1.95 -16.41 12.43
N LEU A 116 3.14 -16.68 11.88
CA LEU A 116 3.34 -17.62 10.77
C LEU A 116 2.97 -19.05 11.17
N ILE A 117 3.40 -19.51 12.34
CA ILE A 117 3.03 -20.82 12.88
C ILE A 117 1.52 -20.91 13.04
N TYR A 118 0.89 -19.90 13.65
CA TYR A 118 -0.56 -19.85 13.84
C TYR A 118 -1.31 -19.85 12.49
N ALA A 119 -0.88 -19.05 11.52
CA ALA A 119 -1.46 -18.99 10.18
C ALA A 119 -1.27 -20.30 9.39
N LEU A 120 -0.16 -21.02 9.59
CA LEU A 120 0.06 -22.34 8.98
C LEU A 120 -0.80 -23.43 9.62
N TYR A 121 -0.97 -23.42 10.95
CA TYR A 121 -1.90 -24.31 11.65
C TYR A 121 -3.35 -24.01 11.25
N ASP A 122 -3.72 -22.73 11.11
CA ASP A 122 -5.06 -22.31 10.69
C ASP A 122 -5.31 -22.49 9.18
N ASN A 123 -4.28 -22.48 8.33
CA ASN A 123 -4.41 -22.77 6.90
C ASN A 123 -4.90 -24.21 6.62
N ARG A 124 -4.80 -25.14 7.58
CA ARG A 124 -5.50 -26.44 7.48
C ARG A 124 -7.02 -26.30 7.59
N LYS A 125 -7.53 -25.18 8.12
CA LYS A 125 -8.95 -24.87 8.33
C LYS A 125 -9.49 -23.82 7.35
N PHE A 126 -8.64 -22.88 6.89
CA PHE A 126 -9.03 -21.77 6.00
C PHE A 126 -9.43 -22.21 4.57
N SER A 127 -8.95 -23.36 4.08
CA SER A 127 -9.42 -23.93 2.80
C SER A 127 -10.92 -24.33 2.80
N ARG A 128 -11.60 -24.36 3.95
CA ARG A 128 -13.05 -24.69 4.03
C ARG A 128 -13.97 -23.47 3.91
N VAL A 129 -13.51 -22.26 4.17
CA VAL A 129 -14.36 -21.05 4.13
C VAL A 129 -14.48 -20.51 2.70
N ASN A 130 -13.37 -20.51 1.94
CA ASN A 130 -13.34 -20.04 0.55
C ASN A 130 -14.15 -20.92 -0.43
N ASN A 131 -14.46 -22.18 -0.07
CA ASN A 131 -15.27 -23.10 -0.90
C ASN A 131 -16.80 -22.94 -0.71
N ARG A 132 -17.26 -22.15 0.27
CA ARG A 132 -18.70 -21.87 0.46
C ARG A 132 -19.17 -20.66 -0.35
N GLU A 133 -18.29 -19.69 -0.62
CA GLU A 133 -18.64 -18.50 -1.42
C GLU A 133 -18.76 -18.78 -2.92
N TYR A 134 -18.23 -19.91 -3.44
CA TYR A 134 -18.35 -20.27 -4.86
C TYR A 134 -19.62 -21.08 -5.19
N LYS A 135 -20.49 -21.36 -4.20
CA LYS A 135 -21.75 -22.12 -4.39
C LYS A 135 -23.00 -21.38 -3.87
N GLY A 136 -22.90 -20.06 -3.65
CA GLY A 136 -24.03 -19.20 -3.29
C GLY A 136 -24.65 -18.52 -4.49
#